data_AF-A0A1A8MLR0-F1
#
_entry.id   AF-A0A1A8MLR0-F1
#
_cell.length_a   1.000
_cell.length_b   1.000
_cell.length_c   1.000
_cell.angle_alpha   90.00
_cell.angle_beta   90.00
_cell.angle_gamma   90.00
#
_symmetry.space_group_name_H-M   'P 1'
#
loop_
_entity.id
_entity.type
_entity.pdbx_description
1 polymer ?
#
loop_
_entity_poly.entity_id
_entity_poly.type
_entity_poly.pdbx_seq_one_letter_code
_entity_poly.pdbx_strand_id
1 'polypeptide(L)'
;HNGKKSVAHNMTMPNKLLRIKDDGTLLYTMRLTVHAECPMHLEDFPMDFHSCPLKFGSYAYTISEVTYAWTLNASESVVVEEESSRLNQYDLLGQTVGQETIKSSTGEYTVMTAHFHLKRKIGYFVIQTYLPCIMTVILSQVSFWLNRESVPARTVFGVTTVLTMTTLSISARNSLPKVAYATAMDWF
;
A
#
# COMPACT_ATOMS: atom_id res chain seq x y z
N HIS A 1 -14.99 3.37 9.96
CA HIS A 1 -14.02 4.46 10.17
C HIS A 1 -13.24 4.80 8.90
N ASN A 2 -12.63 3.84 8.20
CA ASN A 2 -11.86 4.11 6.97
C ASN A 2 -12.33 3.29 5.74
N GLY A 3 -13.52 2.69 5.79
CA GLY A 3 -14.08 1.98 4.63
C GLY A 3 -14.61 2.95 3.59
N LYS A 4 -14.14 2.85 2.34
CA LYS A 4 -14.66 3.61 1.20
C LYS A 4 -15.83 2.89 0.53
N LYS A 5 -15.65 1.60 0.27
CA LYS A 5 -16.68 0.72 -0.31
C LYS A 5 -16.53 -0.66 0.31
N SER A 6 -17.62 -1.27 0.74
CA SER A 6 -17.58 -2.65 1.21
C SER A 6 -18.76 -3.42 0.63
N VAL A 7 -18.54 -4.71 0.39
CA VAL A 7 -19.52 -5.61 -0.20
C VAL A 7 -19.71 -6.78 0.74
N ALA A 8 -20.95 -6.98 1.17
CA ALA A 8 -21.36 -8.22 1.83
C ALA A 8 -21.74 -9.24 0.77
N HIS A 9 -21.07 -10.39 0.79
CA HIS A 9 -21.32 -11.44 -0.20
C HIS A 9 -22.66 -12.12 0.06
N ASN A 10 -23.41 -12.39 -1.01
CA ASN A 10 -24.76 -12.92 -0.94
C ASN A 10 -25.06 -14.05 -1.93
N MET A 11 -24.04 -14.72 -2.45
CA MET A 11 -24.18 -15.77 -3.46
C MET A 11 -23.63 -17.10 -2.94
N THR A 12 -24.34 -18.23 -3.07
CA THR A 12 -25.72 -18.43 -3.58
C THR A 12 -26.81 -17.97 -2.60
N MET A 13 -26.46 -17.79 -1.33
CA MET A 13 -27.29 -17.22 -0.26
C MET A 13 -26.47 -16.17 0.48
N PRO A 14 -27.11 -15.25 1.26
CA PRO A 14 -26.40 -14.34 2.15
C PRO A 14 -25.35 -15.07 2.99
N ASN A 15 -24.07 -14.72 2.83
CA ASN A 15 -22.95 -15.35 3.52
C ASN A 15 -22.88 -14.85 4.98
N LYS A 16 -23.90 -15.20 5.75
CA LYS A 16 -24.10 -14.85 7.15
C LYS A 16 -24.51 -16.11 7.92
N LEU A 17 -23.96 -16.28 9.11
CA LEU A 17 -24.31 -17.37 10.02
C LEU A 17 -24.55 -16.79 11.40
N LEU A 18 -25.69 -17.14 12.00
CA LEU A 18 -26.00 -16.87 13.40
C LEU A 18 -26.15 -18.21 14.10
N ARG A 19 -25.40 -18.43 15.17
CA ARG A 19 -25.49 -19.60 16.04
C ARG A 19 -25.78 -19.16 17.47
N ILE A 20 -26.79 -19.76 18.08
CA ILE A 20 -27.21 -19.51 19.44
C ILE A 20 -26.77 -20.71 20.27
N LYS A 21 -26.01 -20.47 21.35
CA LYS A 21 -25.67 -21.49 22.33
C LYS A 21 -26.73 -21.57 23.43
N ASP A 22 -26.74 -22.66 24.18
CA ASP A 22 -27.73 -22.92 25.23
C ASP A 22 -27.67 -21.90 26.38
N ASP A 23 -26.52 -21.25 26.59
CA ASP A 23 -26.29 -20.19 27.57
C ASP A 23 -26.74 -18.79 27.09
N GLY A 24 -27.28 -18.70 25.87
CA GLY A 24 -27.66 -17.43 25.24
C GLY A 24 -26.52 -16.71 24.51
N THR A 25 -25.30 -17.26 24.48
CA THR A 25 -24.18 -16.67 23.73
C THR A 25 -24.43 -16.76 22.23
N LEU A 26 -24.32 -15.63 21.54
CA LEU A 26 -24.48 -15.53 20.08
C LEU A 26 -23.12 -15.54 19.38
N LEU A 27 -23.00 -16.37 18.34
CA LEU A 27 -21.92 -16.30 17.36
C LEU A 27 -22.48 -15.82 16.03
N TYR A 28 -21.97 -14.68 15.55
CA TYR A 28 -22.37 -14.12 14.27
C TYR A 28 -21.16 -13.92 13.36
N THR A 29 -21.17 -14.55 12.18
CA THR A 29 -20.07 -14.45 11.20
C THR A 29 -20.60 -13.99 9.85
N MET A 30 -19.81 -13.20 9.13
CA MET A 30 -20.14 -12.74 7.78
C MET A 30 -18.91 -12.71 6.88
N ARG A 31 -19.11 -12.91 5.58
CA ARG A 31 -18.06 -12.73 4.57
C ARG A 31 -18.16 -11.35 3.94
N LEU A 32 -17.10 -10.55 4.07
CA LEU A 32 -17.02 -9.19 3.53
C LEU A 32 -15.82 -9.03 2.59
N THR A 33 -16.00 -8.21 1.56
CA THR A 33 -14.88 -7.55 0.87
C THR A 33 -14.88 -6.09 1.29
N VAL A 34 -13.80 -5.65 1.94
CA VAL A 34 -13.68 -4.29 2.48
C VAL A 34 -12.62 -3.53 1.71
N HIS A 35 -13.02 -2.50 0.94
CA HIS A 35 -12.10 -1.51 0.41
C HIS A 35 -11.90 -0.42 1.46
N ALA A 36 -10.85 -0.60 2.25
CA ALA A 36 -10.40 0.36 3.23
C ALA A 36 -9.42 1.37 2.63
N GLU A 37 -9.43 2.57 3.17
CA GLU A 37 -8.44 3.60 2.88
C GLU A 37 -7.15 3.32 3.65
N CYS A 38 -6.05 3.32 2.91
CA CYS A 38 -4.70 3.27 3.45
C CYS A 38 -3.97 4.58 3.12
N PRO A 39 -3.69 5.43 4.12
CA PRO A 39 -2.84 6.61 3.90
C PRO A 39 -1.40 6.14 3.64
N MET A 40 -0.85 6.50 2.49
CA MET A 40 0.52 6.15 2.10
C MET A 40 1.37 7.42 2.02
N HIS A 41 2.57 7.33 2.60
CA HIS A 41 3.63 8.32 2.42
C HIS A 41 4.62 7.74 1.40
N LEU A 42 4.77 8.41 0.27
CA LEU A 42 5.53 7.92 -0.89
C LEU A 42 6.88 8.64 -1.05
N GLU A 43 7.37 9.27 0.02
CA GLU A 43 8.66 9.99 0.01
C GLU A 43 9.81 9.06 -0.39
N ASP A 44 9.81 7.82 0.12
CA ASP A 44 10.84 6.81 -0.17
C ASP A 44 10.52 5.92 -1.38
N PHE A 45 9.56 6.28 -2.23
CA PHE A 45 9.17 5.43 -3.36
C PHE A 45 10.36 5.11 -4.29
N PRO A 46 10.57 3.84 -4.70
CA PRO A 46 9.79 2.62 -4.42
C PRO A 46 10.33 1.76 -3.24
N MET A 47 11.25 2.28 -2.43
CA MET A 47 11.87 1.64 -1.26
C MET A 47 11.06 1.88 0.02
N ASP A 48 9.74 2.00 -0.12
CA ASP A 48 8.82 2.42 0.91
C ASP A 48 8.21 1.24 1.69
N PHE A 49 7.79 1.57 2.92
CA PHE A 49 7.03 0.70 3.81
C PHE A 49 5.75 1.40 4.22
N HIS A 50 4.65 0.65 4.28
CA HIS A 50 3.33 1.20 4.63
C HIS A 50 2.65 0.35 5.68
N SER A 51 2.00 1.02 6.64
CA SER A 51 1.11 0.37 7.60
C SER A 51 -0.33 0.73 7.29
N CYS A 52 -1.05 -0.19 6.65
CA CYS A 52 -2.44 0.03 6.24
C CYS A 52 -3.41 -0.38 7.34
N PRO A 53 -4.15 0.56 7.96
CA PRO A 53 -5.07 0.23 9.03
C PRO A 53 -6.41 -0.29 8.49
N LEU A 54 -7.03 -1.19 9.24
CA LEU A 54 -8.44 -1.54 9.14
C LEU A 54 -9.09 -1.19 10.47
N LYS A 55 -9.98 -0.19 10.45
CA LYS A 55 -10.60 0.36 11.66
C LYS A 55 -12.12 0.14 11.65
N PHE A 56 -12.62 -0.58 12.65
CA PHE A 56 -14.04 -0.88 12.79
C PHE A 56 -14.50 -0.76 14.25
N GLY A 57 -15.77 -0.41 14.45
CA GLY A 57 -16.37 -0.15 15.75
C GLY A 57 -17.86 0.07 15.60
N SER A 58 -18.54 0.28 16.72
CA SER A 58 -19.97 0.63 16.74
C SER A 58 -20.17 2.02 16.14
N TYR A 59 -21.28 2.20 15.41
CA TYR A 59 -21.65 3.49 14.87
C TYR A 59 -22.47 4.34 15.86
N ALA A 60 -23.44 3.71 16.54
CA ALA A 60 -24.40 4.41 17.40
C ALA A 60 -24.04 4.31 18.89
N TYR A 61 -23.70 3.10 19.34
CA TYR A 61 -23.47 2.80 20.75
C TYR A 61 -22.10 3.23 21.23
N THR A 62 -22.09 3.93 22.35
CA THR A 62 -20.90 4.43 23.05
C THR A 62 -20.22 3.34 23.88
N ILE A 63 -19.04 3.62 24.42
CA ILE A 63 -18.27 2.69 25.25
C ILE A 63 -19.01 2.22 26.51
N SER A 64 -19.95 3.01 27.04
CA SER A 64 -20.78 2.61 28.18
C SER A 64 -21.88 1.61 27.83
N GLU A 65 -22.22 1.46 26.55
CA GLU A 65 -23.29 0.59 26.07
C GLU A 65 -22.74 -0.67 25.42
N VAL A 66 -21.73 -0.53 24.55
CA VAL A 66 -21.11 -1.64 23.82
C VAL A 66 -19.59 -1.49 23.84
N THR A 67 -18.93 -2.56 24.29
CA THR A 67 -17.46 -2.69 24.24
C THR A 67 -17.08 -3.81 23.29
N TYR A 68 -16.11 -3.55 22.42
CA TYR A 68 -15.50 -4.57 21.57
C TYR A 68 -14.23 -5.08 22.23
N ALA A 69 -14.02 -6.39 22.12
CA ALA A 69 -12.78 -7.04 22.53
C ALA A 69 -12.42 -8.09 21.48
N TRP A 70 -11.12 -8.33 21.32
CA TRP A 70 -10.62 -9.45 20.53
C TRP A 70 -10.93 -10.76 21.26
N THR A 71 -11.36 -11.79 20.53
CA THR A 71 -11.77 -13.08 21.12
C THR A 71 -10.58 -13.87 21.65
N LEU A 72 -9.42 -13.73 21.02
CA LEU A 72 -8.14 -14.30 21.44
C LEU A 72 -7.17 -13.16 21.74
N ASN A 73 -5.92 -13.50 22.02
CA ASN A 73 -4.85 -12.51 22.06
C ASN A 73 -4.79 -11.72 20.73
N ALA A 74 -4.30 -10.47 20.80
CA ALA A 74 -4.32 -9.55 19.67
C ALA A 74 -3.68 -10.14 18.40
N SER A 75 -2.60 -10.91 18.52
CA SER A 75 -1.90 -11.55 17.39
C SER A 75 -2.63 -12.74 16.77
N GLU A 76 -3.48 -13.44 17.52
CA GLU A 76 -4.16 -14.67 17.07
C GLU A 76 -5.58 -14.41 16.55
N SER A 77 -6.16 -13.26 16.88
CA SER A 77 -7.52 -12.91 16.47
C SER A 77 -7.64 -12.50 15.01
N VAL A 78 -6.54 -12.05 14.39
CA VAL A 78 -6.50 -11.71 12.97
C VAL A 78 -5.50 -12.63 12.29
N VAL A 79 -6.02 -13.63 11.58
CA VAL A 79 -5.24 -14.63 10.86
C VAL A 79 -5.33 -14.33 9.36
N VAL A 80 -4.17 -14.30 8.70
CA VAL A 80 -4.07 -14.17 7.24
C VAL A 80 -3.68 -15.52 6.66
N GLU A 81 -4.40 -15.95 5.62
CA GLU A 81 -4.11 -17.18 4.91
C GLU A 81 -2.84 -17.04 4.07
N GLU A 82 -1.89 -17.97 4.21
CA GLU A 82 -0.56 -17.90 3.58
C GLU A 82 -0.65 -17.83 2.05
N GLU A 83 -1.51 -18.62 1.42
CA GLU A 83 -1.68 -18.61 -0.04
C GLU A 83 -2.32 -17.30 -0.55
N SER A 84 -3.21 -16.70 0.24
CA SER A 84 -3.87 -15.43 -0.09
C SER A 84 -2.99 -14.20 0.13
N SER A 85 -1.81 -14.35 0.75
CA SER A 85 -0.89 -13.24 1.05
C SER A 85 -0.05 -12.76 -0.14
N ARG A 86 -0.11 -13.46 -1.29
CA ARG A 86 0.72 -13.18 -2.47
C ARG A 86 0.22 -11.94 -3.22
N LEU A 87 0.79 -10.79 -2.90
CA LEU A 87 0.57 -9.54 -3.61
C LEU A 87 1.61 -9.34 -4.72
N ASN A 88 1.17 -8.79 -5.86
CA ASN A 88 2.02 -8.61 -7.04
C ASN A 88 3.14 -7.58 -6.82
N GLN A 89 2.80 -6.46 -6.18
CA GLN A 89 3.72 -5.32 -6.01
C GLN A 89 4.24 -5.15 -4.57
N TYR A 90 3.63 -5.85 -3.62
CA TYR A 90 3.96 -5.74 -2.20
C TYR A 90 4.24 -7.11 -1.60
N ASP A 91 4.94 -7.11 -0.49
CA ASP A 91 5.05 -8.22 0.44
C ASP A 91 4.31 -7.84 1.71
N LEU A 92 3.42 -8.73 2.16
CA LEU A 92 2.80 -8.62 3.48
C LEU A 92 3.80 -9.18 4.50
N LEU A 93 4.39 -8.29 5.30
CA LEU A 93 5.37 -8.67 6.32
C LEU A 93 4.70 -9.22 7.59
N GLY A 94 3.45 -8.84 7.83
CA GLY A 94 2.65 -9.26 8.96
C GLY A 94 1.59 -8.23 9.33
N GLN A 95 0.97 -8.46 10.48
CA GLN A 95 -0.12 -7.65 10.99
C GLN A 95 0.08 -7.33 12.48
N THR A 96 -0.33 -6.14 12.89
CA THR A 96 -0.39 -5.72 14.29
C THR A 96 -1.80 -5.34 14.63
N VAL A 97 -2.28 -5.80 15.76
CA VAL A 97 -3.68 -5.65 16.16
C VAL A 97 -3.73 -4.85 17.45
N GLY A 98 -4.72 -3.97 17.56
CA GLY A 98 -4.88 -3.07 18.68
C GLY A 98 -6.34 -2.68 18.92
N GLN A 99 -6.49 -1.81 19.91
CA GLN A 99 -7.76 -1.21 20.28
C GLN A 99 -7.48 0.27 20.60
N GLU A 100 -8.32 1.14 20.09
CA GLU A 100 -8.24 2.59 20.26
C GLU A 100 -9.60 3.10 20.77
N THR A 101 -9.58 4.16 21.59
CA THR A 101 -10.79 4.89 21.97
C THR A 101 -10.84 6.19 21.18
N ILE A 102 -11.91 6.40 20.42
CA ILE A 102 -12.10 7.61 19.63
C ILE A 102 -13.17 8.47 20.28
N LYS A 103 -12.83 9.74 20.51
CA LYS A 103 -13.76 10.81 20.93
C LYS A 103 -14.39 11.44 19.69
N SER A 104 -15.71 11.32 19.58
CA SER A 104 -16.53 12.01 18.58
C SER A 104 -17.39 13.07 19.26
N SER A 105 -18.09 13.89 18.46
CA SER A 105 -19.05 14.89 18.97
C SER A 105 -20.20 14.26 19.75
N THR A 106 -20.53 12.99 19.48
CA THR A 106 -21.64 12.24 20.09
C THR A 106 -21.24 11.40 21.29
N GLY A 107 -19.93 11.25 21.58
CA GLY A 107 -19.45 10.43 22.69
C GLY A 107 -18.12 9.71 22.43
N GLU A 108 -17.76 8.82 23.35
CA GLU A 108 -16.58 7.96 23.25
C GLU A 108 -16.95 6.58 22.71
N TYR A 109 -16.18 6.11 21.72
CA TYR A 109 -16.41 4.85 21.02
C TYR A 109 -15.19 3.95 21.09
N THR A 110 -15.42 2.65 21.30
CA THR A 110 -14.38 1.63 21.15
C THR A 110 -14.17 1.31 19.68
N VAL A 111 -12.93 1.41 19.22
CA VAL A 111 -12.53 1.13 17.83
C VAL A 111 -11.45 0.06 17.81
N MET A 112 -11.72 -1.02 17.10
CA MET A 112 -10.79 -2.11 16.87
C MET A 112 -9.92 -1.77 15.66
N THR A 113 -8.60 -1.98 15.79
CA THR A 113 -7.64 -1.65 14.75
C THR A 113 -6.78 -2.85 14.38
N ALA A 114 -6.61 -3.08 13.08
CA ALA A 114 -5.65 -4.04 12.55
C ALA A 114 -4.79 -3.36 11.49
N HIS A 115 -3.49 -3.29 11.74
CA HIS A 115 -2.49 -2.71 10.85
C HIS A 115 -1.84 -3.82 10.03
N PHE A 116 -1.92 -3.72 8.71
CA PHE A 116 -1.21 -4.60 7.79
C PHE A 116 0.07 -3.93 7.30
N HIS A 117 1.21 -4.56 7.56
CA HIS A 117 2.52 -4.03 7.21
C HIS A 117 2.92 -4.51 5.82
N LEU A 118 2.95 -3.58 4.87
CA LEU A 118 3.26 -3.82 3.47
C LEU A 118 4.61 -3.22 3.11
N LYS A 119 5.46 -3.99 2.43
CA LYS A 119 6.71 -3.52 1.84
C LYS A 119 6.63 -3.63 0.33
N ARG A 120 7.04 -2.59 -0.41
CA ARG A 120 7.02 -2.65 -1.87
C ARG A 120 8.18 -3.49 -2.43
N LYS A 121 7.90 -4.23 -3.50
CA LYS A 121 8.91 -4.96 -4.28
C LYS A 121 9.64 -4.01 -5.23
N ILE A 122 10.94 -3.86 -5.03
CA ILE A 122 11.78 -2.95 -5.82
C ILE A 122 12.20 -3.51 -7.20
N GLY A 123 12.19 -4.83 -7.38
CA GLY A 123 12.79 -5.49 -8.56
C GLY A 123 12.27 -4.96 -9.92
N TYR A 124 10.98 -4.63 -10.01
CA TYR A 124 10.40 -4.04 -11.22
C TYR A 124 11.02 -2.68 -11.56
N PHE A 125 11.13 -1.79 -10.58
CA PHE A 125 11.67 -0.44 -10.77
C PHE A 125 13.16 -0.45 -11.09
N VAL A 126 13.91 -1.41 -10.53
CA VAL A 126 15.34 -1.58 -10.85
C VAL A 126 15.54 -1.84 -12.33
N ILE A 127 14.78 -2.79 -12.90
CA ILE A 127 14.92 -3.18 -14.31
C ILE A 127 14.36 -2.12 -15.26
N GLN A 128 13.22 -1.51 -14.92
CA GLN A 128 12.51 -0.59 -15.81
C GLN A 128 13.00 0.86 -15.73
N THR A 129 13.55 1.29 -14.59
CA THR A 129 13.92 2.70 -14.35
C THR A 129 15.39 2.85 -14.00
N TYR A 130 15.86 2.23 -12.92
CA TYR A 130 17.23 2.49 -12.43
C TYR A 130 18.31 2.02 -13.42
N LEU A 131 18.22 0.78 -13.94
CA LEU A 131 19.20 0.25 -14.87
C LEU A 131 19.29 1.06 -16.18
N PRO A 132 18.18 1.38 -16.88
CA PRO A 132 18.21 2.23 -18.08
C PRO A 132 18.78 3.63 -17.81
N CYS A 133 18.44 4.27 -16.69
CA CYS A 133 18.98 5.58 -16.32
C CYS A 133 20.51 5.51 -16.09
N ILE A 134 20.99 4.54 -15.31
CA ILE A 134 22.43 4.35 -15.06
C ILE A 134 23.18 4.10 -16.38
N MET A 135 22.65 3.21 -17.24
CA MET A 135 23.26 2.93 -18.54
C MET A 135 23.31 4.19 -19.42
N THR A 136 22.26 5.00 -19.42
CA THR A 136 22.20 6.25 -20.20
C THR A 136 23.25 7.27 -19.69
N VAL A 137 23.42 7.39 -18.38
CA VAL A 137 24.47 8.24 -17.78
C VAL A 137 25.86 7.74 -18.16
N ILE A 138 26.12 6.42 -18.08
CA ILE A 138 27.41 5.85 -18.49
C ILE A 138 27.67 6.13 -19.98
N LEU A 139 26.68 5.92 -20.85
CA LEU A 139 26.80 6.20 -22.29
C LEU A 139 27.11 7.68 -22.57
N SER A 140 26.56 8.60 -21.78
CA SER A 140 26.90 10.03 -21.90
C SER A 140 28.37 10.31 -21.60
N GLN A 141 28.97 9.60 -20.63
CA GLN A 141 30.38 9.75 -20.24
C GLN A 141 31.33 9.10 -21.25
N VAL A 142 30.90 8.05 -21.97
CA VAL A 142 31.70 7.44 -23.04
C VAL A 142 32.04 8.46 -24.14
N SER A 143 31.21 9.48 -24.34
CA SER A 143 31.47 10.55 -25.32
C SER A 143 32.74 11.36 -25.05
N PHE A 144 33.30 11.30 -23.84
CA PHE A 144 34.58 11.94 -23.51
C PHE A 144 35.80 11.24 -24.13
N TRP A 145 35.67 9.97 -24.50
CA TRP A 145 36.73 9.20 -25.16
C TRP A 145 36.78 9.42 -26.68
N LEU A 146 35.81 10.15 -27.25
CA LEU A 146 35.78 10.48 -28.67
C LEU A 146 36.72 11.65 -28.99
N ASN A 147 37.36 11.57 -30.16
CA ASN A 147 38.20 12.65 -30.66
C ASN A 147 37.43 13.96 -30.75
N ARG A 148 38.09 15.06 -30.35
CA ARG A 148 37.50 16.41 -30.32
C ARG A 148 37.02 16.90 -31.69
N GLU A 149 37.61 16.37 -32.77
CA GLU A 149 37.29 16.73 -34.15
C GLU A 149 35.97 16.13 -34.62
N SER A 150 35.46 15.10 -33.93
CA SER A 150 34.18 14.46 -34.22
C SER A 150 33.00 15.23 -33.61
N VAL A 151 32.91 16.53 -33.91
CA VAL A 151 31.86 17.44 -33.39
C VAL A 151 30.44 16.92 -33.65
N PRO A 152 30.07 16.47 -34.88
CA PRO A 152 28.71 16.00 -35.13
C PRO A 152 28.32 14.79 -34.27
N ALA A 153 29.24 13.84 -34.08
CA ALA A 153 28.99 12.65 -33.28
C ALA A 153 28.72 13.02 -31.81
N ARG A 154 29.57 13.87 -31.21
CA ARG A 154 29.43 14.27 -29.80
C ARG A 154 28.14 15.05 -29.55
N THR A 155 27.74 15.93 -30.48
CA THR A 155 26.47 16.66 -30.38
C THR A 155 25.27 15.71 -30.43
N VAL A 156 25.27 14.73 -31.33
CA VAL A 156 24.18 13.74 -31.42
C VAL A 156 24.11 12.90 -30.15
N PHE A 157 25.24 12.42 -29.62
CA PHE A 157 25.26 11.69 -28.33
C PHE A 157 24.67 12.53 -27.18
N GLY A 158 25.02 13.82 -27.09
CA GLY A 158 24.48 14.71 -26.06
C GLY A 158 22.96 14.91 -26.18
N VAL A 159 22.46 15.21 -27.38
CA VAL A 159 21.02 15.44 -27.59
C VAL A 159 20.21 14.16 -27.39
N THR A 160 20.67 13.02 -27.92
CA THR A 160 19.96 11.75 -27.80
C THR A 160 19.90 11.28 -26.34
N THR A 161 20.98 11.42 -25.55
CA THR A 161 20.96 11.04 -24.13
C THR A 161 19.96 11.86 -23.31
N VAL A 162 19.87 13.18 -23.55
CA VAL A 162 18.85 14.04 -22.92
C VAL A 162 17.43 13.62 -23.32
N LEU A 163 17.21 13.31 -24.60
CA LEU A 163 15.91 12.84 -25.08
C LEU A 163 15.52 11.48 -24.46
N THR A 164 16.48 10.56 -24.36
CA THR A 164 16.29 9.25 -23.72
C THR A 164 15.95 9.43 -22.23
N MET A 165 16.69 10.25 -21.49
CA MET A 165 16.36 10.55 -20.09
C MET A 165 14.98 11.16 -19.94
N THR A 166 14.61 12.12 -20.79
CA THR A 166 13.27 12.74 -20.78
C THR A 166 12.17 11.69 -20.95
N THR A 167 12.37 10.73 -21.87
CA THR A 167 11.41 9.64 -22.13
C THR A 167 11.33 8.68 -20.94
N LEU A 168 12.47 8.32 -20.35
CA LEU A 168 12.51 7.47 -19.15
C LEU A 168 11.82 8.14 -17.95
N SER A 169 12.06 9.44 -17.72
CA SER A 169 11.43 10.19 -16.63
C SER A 169 9.90 10.25 -16.79
N ILE A 170 9.39 10.48 -18.00
CA ILE A 170 7.94 10.48 -18.27
C ILE A 170 7.35 9.09 -18.01
N SER A 171 8.00 8.03 -18.49
CA SER A 171 7.56 6.65 -18.29
C SER A 171 7.51 6.28 -16.81
N ALA A 172 8.57 6.59 -16.06
CA ALA A 172 8.66 6.35 -14.63
C ALA A 172 7.53 7.07 -13.87
N ARG A 173 7.28 8.35 -14.19
CA ARG A 173 6.24 9.15 -13.53
C ARG A 173 4.82 8.67 -13.83
N ASN A 174 4.56 8.14 -15.03
CA ASN A 174 3.24 7.61 -15.40
C ASN A 174 2.84 6.37 -14.59
N SER A 175 3.83 5.65 -14.04
CA SER A 175 3.59 4.47 -13.19
C SER A 175 3.32 4.81 -11.72
N LEU A 176 3.47 6.08 -11.33
CA LEU A 176 3.31 6.57 -9.96
C LEU A 176 2.02 7.42 -9.83
N PRO A 177 1.25 7.31 -8.72
CA PRO A 177 0.20 8.27 -8.43
C PRO A 177 0.75 9.71 -8.34
N LYS A 178 -0.07 10.69 -8.74
CA LYS A 178 0.33 12.09 -8.76
C LYS A 178 0.46 12.64 -7.33
N VAL A 179 1.66 12.59 -6.78
CA VAL A 179 2.03 13.27 -5.53
C VAL A 179 2.61 14.67 -5.81
N ALA A 180 2.41 15.60 -4.88
CA ALA A 180 2.85 17.00 -5.01
C ALA A 180 4.25 17.27 -4.42
N TYR A 181 4.97 16.24 -4.02
CA TYR A 181 6.34 16.29 -3.49
C TYR A 181 7.26 15.36 -4.29
N ALA A 182 8.57 15.57 -4.18
CA ALA A 182 9.58 14.74 -4.81
C ALA A 182 9.77 13.44 -4.00
N THR A 183 9.73 12.31 -4.70
CA THR A 183 10.01 10.97 -4.16
C THR A 183 11.50 10.62 -4.31
N ALA A 184 11.97 9.58 -3.62
CA ALA A 184 13.34 9.08 -3.75
C ALA A 184 13.70 8.70 -5.20
N MET A 185 12.73 8.23 -5.98
CA MET A 185 12.90 8.01 -7.42
C MET A 185 12.98 9.31 -8.23
N ASP A 186 12.29 10.38 -7.83
CA ASP A 186 12.39 11.69 -8.52
C ASP A 186 13.75 12.38 -8.25
N TRP A 187 14.39 12.08 -7.10
CA TRP A 187 15.74 12.55 -6.77
C TRP A 187 16.86 11.83 -7.52
N PHE A 188 16.58 10.63 -8.03
CA PHE A 188 17.53 9.79 -8.74
C PHE A 188 17.58 10.12 -10.23
#